data_AF-A0A7G6SAA6-F1
#
_entry.id   AF-A0A7G6SAA6-F1
#
_cell.length_a   1.000
_cell.length_b   1.000
_cell.length_c   1.000
_cell.angle_alpha   90.00
_cell.angle_beta   90.00
_cell.angle_gamma   90.00
#
_symmetry.space_group_name_H-M   'P 1'
#
loop_
_entity.id
_entity.type
_entity.pdbx_description
1 polymer ?
#
loop_
_entity_poly.entity_id
_entity_poly.type
_entity_poly.pdbx_seq_one_letter_code
_entity_poly.pdbx_strand_id
1 'polypeptide(L)'
;MHRAIFALALFATLPVTAALAQEVAPMDLDSIDPDLLESFYGPWQIRNENGDKLCKVVLKKETTIGGTQIEIDPACAKTFPIMGEITAWRLKENWTIELVDALRKTRITFETPDDNYIAEPETDGIFTIEQLAGD
;
A
#
# COMPACT_ATOMS: atom_id res chain seq x y z
N MET A 1 16.04 -19.10 66.20
CA MET A 1 16.24 -19.03 64.73
C MET A 1 14.86 -18.90 64.10
N HIS A 2 14.46 -17.69 63.69
CA HIS A 2 13.13 -17.42 63.12
C HIS A 2 13.14 -17.74 61.62
N ARG A 3 12.33 -18.71 61.19
CA ARG A 3 12.10 -19.02 59.77
C ARG A 3 11.07 -18.04 59.23
N ALA A 4 11.52 -17.06 58.46
CA ALA A 4 10.63 -16.21 57.67
C ALA A 4 10.11 -17.02 56.47
N ILE A 5 8.80 -17.27 56.43
CA ILE A 5 8.12 -17.86 55.28
C ILE A 5 7.83 -16.71 54.31
N PHE A 6 8.51 -16.72 53.17
CA PHE A 6 8.30 -15.76 52.08
C PHE A 6 6.92 -15.99 51.45
N ALA A 7 6.10 -14.94 51.42
CA ALA A 7 4.84 -14.91 50.72
C ALA A 7 5.09 -14.97 49.21
N LEU A 8 4.53 -15.99 48.55
CA LEU A 8 4.57 -16.17 47.10
C LEU A 8 3.57 -15.21 46.46
N ALA A 9 4.05 -14.07 45.96
CA ALA A 9 3.26 -13.17 45.12
C ALA A 9 3.20 -13.76 43.70
N LEU A 10 2.05 -14.32 43.33
CA LEU A 10 1.76 -14.83 41.99
C LEU A 10 1.50 -13.64 41.04
N PHE A 11 2.56 -13.12 40.40
CA PHE A 11 2.41 -12.18 39.29
C PHE A 11 1.97 -12.98 38.05
N ALA A 12 0.67 -12.95 37.74
CA ALA A 12 0.14 -13.43 36.47
C ALA A 12 0.63 -12.50 35.35
N THR A 13 1.69 -12.90 34.65
CA THR A 13 2.15 -12.24 33.43
C THR A 13 1.17 -12.60 32.31
N LEU A 14 0.22 -11.71 32.01
CA LEU A 14 -0.57 -11.82 30.78
C LEU A 14 0.38 -11.64 29.59
N PRO A 15 0.48 -12.60 28.66
CA PRO A 15 1.22 -12.38 27.43
C PRO A 15 0.49 -11.30 26.64
N VAL A 16 1.16 -10.16 26.44
CA VAL A 16 0.72 -9.15 25.48
C VAL A 16 0.84 -9.81 24.10
N THR A 17 -0.28 -10.30 23.56
CA THR A 17 -0.34 -10.73 22.17
C THR A 17 -0.16 -9.48 21.32
N ALA A 18 1.06 -9.25 20.84
CA ALA A 18 1.30 -8.27 19.80
C ALA A 18 0.45 -8.72 18.59
N ALA A 19 -0.52 -7.90 18.20
CA ALA A 19 -1.23 -8.09 16.94
C ALA A 19 -0.19 -8.02 15.82
N LEU A 20 0.17 -9.17 15.26
CA LEU A 20 0.94 -9.22 14.03
C LEU A 20 0.03 -8.62 12.97
N ALA A 21 0.35 -7.42 12.49
CA ALA A 21 -0.23 -6.90 11.25
C ALA A 21 0.01 -7.99 10.20
N GLN A 22 -1.06 -8.63 9.75
CA GLN A 22 -0.97 -9.65 8.71
C GLN A 22 -0.62 -8.94 7.42
N GLU A 23 0.66 -8.95 7.05
CA GLU A 23 1.11 -8.42 5.77
C GLU A 23 0.53 -9.31 4.67
N VAL A 24 -0.42 -8.76 3.91
CA VAL A 24 -1.05 -9.47 2.80
C VAL A 24 0.02 -9.75 1.74
N ALA A 25 0.03 -10.93 1.14
CA ALA A 25 1.02 -11.27 0.13
C ALA A 25 0.75 -10.51 -1.19
N PRO A 26 1.80 -10.18 -1.97
CA PRO A 26 1.61 -9.78 -3.37
C PRO A 26 0.84 -10.86 -4.13
N MET A 27 -0.10 -10.43 -4.97
CA MET A 27 -0.88 -11.32 -5.83
C MET A 27 0.03 -11.95 -6.90
N ASP A 28 -0.14 -13.25 -7.15
CA ASP A 28 0.46 -13.92 -8.29
C ASP A 28 -0.33 -13.58 -9.56
N LEU A 29 0.16 -12.58 -10.31
CA LEU A 29 -0.53 -12.05 -11.49
C LEU A 29 -0.69 -13.11 -12.60
N ASP A 30 0.16 -14.14 -12.65
CA ASP A 30 0.03 -15.20 -13.67
C ASP A 30 -1.18 -16.13 -13.41
N SER A 31 -1.74 -16.08 -12.19
CA SER A 31 -2.87 -16.92 -11.77
C SER A 31 -4.24 -16.26 -11.91
N ILE A 32 -4.28 -14.98 -12.26
CA ILE A 32 -5.50 -14.17 -12.35
C ILE A 32 -6.01 -14.15 -13.79
N ASP A 33 -7.33 -14.00 -13.95
CA ASP A 33 -7.95 -13.78 -15.26
C ASP A 33 -7.27 -12.57 -15.95
N PRO A 34 -6.67 -12.75 -17.14
CA PRO A 34 -6.00 -11.66 -17.85
C PRO A 34 -6.91 -10.46 -18.09
N ASP A 35 -8.20 -10.67 -18.39
CA ASP A 35 -9.12 -9.57 -18.67
C ASP A 35 -9.36 -8.71 -17.42
N LEU A 36 -9.35 -9.33 -16.24
CA LEU A 36 -9.42 -8.63 -14.96
C LEU A 36 -8.14 -7.84 -14.70
N LEU A 37 -6.96 -8.39 -14.99
CA LEU A 37 -5.69 -7.68 -14.83
C LEU A 37 -5.50 -6.53 -15.82
N GLU A 38 -5.98 -6.67 -17.06
CA GLU A 38 -5.90 -5.60 -18.05
C GLU A 38 -6.63 -4.34 -17.57
N SER A 39 -7.68 -4.48 -16.75
CA SER A 39 -8.35 -3.34 -16.10
C SER A 39 -7.47 -2.57 -15.10
N PHE A 40 -6.34 -3.12 -14.65
CA PHE A 40 -5.42 -2.40 -13.75
C PHE A 40 -4.34 -1.63 -14.51
N TYR A 41 -4.03 -2.03 -15.73
CA TYR A 41 -2.95 -1.42 -16.49
C TYR A 41 -3.37 -0.10 -17.15
N GLY A 42 -2.39 0.74 -17.43
CA GLY A 42 -2.60 2.02 -18.13
C GLY A 42 -2.60 3.24 -17.18
N PRO A 43 -3.20 4.36 -17.60
CA PRO A 43 -3.09 5.63 -16.90
C PRO A 43 -4.02 5.72 -15.70
N TRP A 44 -3.49 6.25 -14.59
CA TRP A 44 -4.21 6.53 -13.35
C TRP A 44 -3.91 7.95 -12.87
N GLN A 45 -4.80 8.47 -12.05
CA GLN A 45 -4.67 9.78 -11.41
C GLN A 45 -4.82 9.66 -9.91
N ILE A 46 -3.78 10.09 -9.21
CA ILE A 46 -3.73 10.27 -7.77
C ILE A 46 -4.18 11.69 -7.43
N ARG A 47 -5.03 11.84 -6.41
CA ARG A 47 -5.52 13.15 -5.96
C ARG A 47 -5.52 13.29 -4.44
N ASN A 48 -5.50 14.53 -3.96
CA ASN A 48 -5.87 14.83 -2.58
C ASN A 48 -7.40 14.89 -2.41
N GLU A 49 -7.87 14.98 -1.17
CA GLU A 49 -9.30 15.00 -0.84
C GLU A 49 -10.07 16.11 -1.57
N ASN A 50 -9.47 17.29 -1.73
CA ASN A 50 -10.10 18.44 -2.39
C ASN A 50 -10.05 18.38 -3.93
N GLY A 51 -9.24 17.48 -4.50
CA GLY A 51 -9.04 17.33 -5.94
C GLY A 51 -8.27 18.45 -6.64
N ASP A 52 -7.70 19.42 -5.91
CA ASP A 52 -6.91 20.53 -6.47
C ASP A 52 -5.44 20.16 -6.70
N LYS A 53 -4.98 19.04 -6.13
CA LYS A 53 -3.66 18.46 -6.36
C LYS A 53 -3.79 17.14 -7.10
N LEU A 54 -3.08 17.02 -8.22
CA LEU A 54 -3.11 15.84 -9.08
C LEU A 54 -1.69 15.30 -9.31
N CYS A 55 -1.59 13.98 -9.41
CA CYS A 55 -0.41 13.27 -9.87
C CYS A 55 -0.83 12.17 -10.84
N LYS A 56 -0.25 12.14 -12.04
CA LYS A 56 -0.52 11.10 -13.04
C LYS A 56 0.53 10.01 -12.94
N VAL A 57 0.08 8.76 -12.99
CA VAL A 57 0.95 7.59 -13.05
C VAL A 57 0.46 6.63 -14.12
N VAL A 58 1.32 5.74 -14.59
CA VAL A 58 0.96 4.63 -15.47
C VAL A 58 1.35 3.33 -14.79
N LEU A 59 0.36 2.50 -14.46
CA LEU A 59 0.58 1.16 -13.93
C LEU A 59 0.84 0.24 -15.13
N LYS A 60 2.07 -0.26 -15.25
CA LYS A 60 2.45 -1.12 -16.37
C LYS A 60 2.36 -2.59 -16.02
N LYS A 61 2.48 -3.46 -17.04
CA LYS A 61 2.45 -4.92 -16.90
C LYS A 61 3.84 -5.53 -16.67
N GLU A 62 4.90 -4.84 -17.10
CA GLU A 62 6.27 -5.35 -17.02
C GLU A 62 6.73 -5.49 -15.56
N THR A 63 7.31 -6.64 -15.22
CA THR A 63 7.87 -6.87 -13.88
C THR A 63 9.18 -6.08 -13.68
N THR A 64 9.43 -5.67 -12.45
CA THR A 64 10.65 -4.98 -12.04
C THR A 64 11.06 -5.41 -10.63
N ILE A 65 12.18 -4.88 -10.14
CA ILE A 65 12.61 -5.11 -8.76
C ILE A 65 11.54 -4.53 -7.83
N GLY A 66 10.96 -5.39 -7.00
CA GLY A 66 9.99 -4.98 -6.00
C GLY A 66 8.53 -4.99 -6.47
N GLY A 67 8.21 -5.44 -7.68
CA GLY A 67 6.81 -5.58 -8.13
C GLY A 67 6.69 -5.42 -9.63
N THR A 68 5.78 -4.56 -10.05
CA THR A 68 5.50 -4.25 -11.45
C THR A 68 5.86 -2.79 -11.73
N GLN A 69 6.26 -2.48 -12.96
CA GLN A 69 6.76 -1.17 -13.35
C GLN A 69 5.67 -0.10 -13.21
N ILE A 70 6.05 1.07 -12.71
CA ILE A 70 5.22 2.28 -12.67
C ILE A 70 5.96 3.41 -13.38
N GLU A 71 5.27 4.17 -14.22
CA GLU A 71 5.74 5.48 -14.67
C GLU A 71 5.07 6.57 -13.87
N ILE A 72 5.84 7.58 -13.48
CA ILE A 72 5.37 8.67 -12.62
C ILE A 72 5.63 9.97 -13.37
N ASP A 73 4.61 10.83 -13.48
CA ASP A 73 4.81 12.16 -14.04
C ASP A 73 5.87 12.93 -13.23
N PRO A 74 6.89 13.54 -13.86
CA PRO A 74 7.95 14.25 -13.14
C PRO A 74 7.47 15.38 -12.21
N ALA A 75 6.26 15.92 -12.44
CA ALA A 75 5.66 16.92 -11.56
C ALA A 75 5.13 16.33 -10.24
N CYS A 76 4.87 15.02 -10.18
CA CYS A 76 4.29 14.37 -9.00
C CYS A 76 5.10 14.61 -7.74
N ALA A 77 6.44 14.52 -7.79
CA ALA A 77 7.30 14.74 -6.62
C ALA A 77 7.24 16.18 -6.08
N LYS A 78 6.76 17.15 -6.86
CA LYS A 78 6.51 18.51 -6.41
C LYS A 78 5.12 18.65 -5.75
N THR A 79 4.14 17.89 -6.24
CA THR A 79 2.76 17.89 -5.72
C THR A 79 2.64 17.08 -4.43
N PHE A 80 3.21 15.87 -4.45
CA PHE A 80 3.26 14.88 -3.39
C PHE A 80 4.71 14.36 -3.28
N PRO A 81 5.57 14.97 -2.44
CA PRO A 81 6.95 14.54 -2.21
C PRO A 81 7.21 13.02 -2.17
N ILE A 82 6.32 12.22 -1.55
CA ILE A 82 6.47 10.76 -1.44
C ILE A 82 6.59 10.07 -2.80
N MET A 83 5.99 10.63 -3.85
CA MET A 83 6.03 10.08 -5.20
C MET A 83 7.43 10.07 -5.81
N GLY A 84 8.37 10.87 -5.28
CA GLY A 84 9.78 10.85 -5.69
C GLY A 84 10.54 9.60 -5.24
N GLU A 85 9.97 8.81 -4.32
CA GLU A 85 10.60 7.60 -3.77
C GLU A 85 10.04 6.31 -4.39
N ILE A 86 8.90 6.39 -5.09
CA ILE A 86 8.19 5.24 -5.64
C ILE A 86 8.91 4.71 -6.89
N THR A 87 9.03 3.40 -6.98
CA THR A 87 9.74 2.72 -8.08
C THR A 87 8.98 1.55 -8.69
N ALA A 88 7.98 1.02 -8.00
CA ALA A 88 7.14 -0.07 -8.48
C ALA A 88 5.74 0.00 -7.84
N TRP A 89 4.81 -0.77 -8.40
CA TRP A 89 3.49 -1.02 -7.82
C TRP A 89 3.25 -2.52 -7.64
N ARG A 90 2.26 -2.87 -6.80
CA ARG A 90 1.81 -4.25 -6.58
C ARG A 90 0.29 -4.27 -6.47
N LEU A 91 -0.31 -5.34 -6.97
CA LEU A 91 -1.65 -5.76 -6.57
C LEU A 91 -1.50 -6.83 -5.49
N LYS A 92 -2.29 -6.74 -4.42
CA LYS A 92 -2.25 -7.66 -3.29
C LYS A 92 -3.48 -8.58 -3.31
N GLU A 93 -3.40 -9.74 -2.66
CA GLU A 93 -4.50 -10.73 -2.67
C GLU A 93 -5.85 -10.19 -2.17
N ASN A 94 -5.85 -9.13 -1.36
CA ASN A 94 -7.05 -8.43 -0.90
C ASN A 94 -7.47 -7.27 -1.82
N TRP A 95 -6.99 -7.26 -3.07
CA TRP A 95 -7.24 -6.25 -4.09
C TRP A 95 -6.71 -4.86 -3.78
N THR A 96 -5.82 -4.69 -2.80
CA THR A 96 -5.19 -3.39 -2.57
C THR A 96 -4.11 -3.10 -3.61
N ILE A 97 -3.98 -1.82 -3.97
CA ILE A 97 -2.89 -1.32 -4.81
C ILE A 97 -1.83 -0.74 -3.86
N GLU A 98 -0.63 -1.31 -3.88
CA GLU A 98 0.51 -0.79 -3.12
C GLU A 98 1.51 -0.10 -4.04
N LEU A 99 1.96 1.10 -3.66
CA LEU A 99 3.12 1.76 -4.26
C LEU A 99 4.34 1.59 -3.36
N VAL A 100 5.46 1.19 -3.95
CA VAL A 100 6.65 0.75 -3.20
C VAL A 100 7.92 1.47 -3.62
N ASP A 101 8.83 1.64 -2.67
CA ASP A 101 10.14 2.24 -2.92
C ASP A 101 11.18 1.22 -3.43
N ALA A 102 12.38 1.71 -3.76
CA ALA A 102 13.49 0.89 -4.24
C ALA A 102 13.96 -0.18 -3.23
N LEU A 103 13.63 -0.01 -1.95
CA LEU A 103 13.91 -0.96 -0.86
C LEU A 103 12.76 -1.96 -0.67
N ARG A 104 11.77 -1.96 -1.59
CA ARG A 104 10.60 -2.83 -1.61
C ARG A 104 9.61 -2.55 -0.48
N LYS A 105 9.75 -1.43 0.22
CA LYS A 105 8.84 -1.02 1.29
C LYS A 105 7.59 -0.42 0.69
N THR A 106 6.43 -0.84 1.20
CA THR A 106 5.15 -0.20 0.90
C THR A 106 5.14 1.20 1.48
N ARG A 107 4.86 2.17 0.63
CA ARG A 107 4.84 3.61 0.97
C ARG A 107 3.44 4.18 0.94
N ILE A 108 2.59 3.63 0.07
CA ILE A 108 1.18 3.99 -0.05
C ILE A 108 0.42 2.70 -0.30
N THR A 109 -0.66 2.50 0.45
CA THR A 109 -1.63 1.44 0.24
C THR A 109 -2.96 2.08 -0.12
N PHE A 110 -3.55 1.67 -1.22
CA PHE A 110 -4.91 2.04 -1.58
C PHE A 110 -5.84 0.85 -1.40
N GLU A 111 -6.88 1.03 -0.59
CA GLU A 111 -7.93 0.05 -0.30
C GLU A 111 -9.22 0.43 -1.02
N THR A 112 -10.10 -0.55 -1.29
CA THR A 112 -11.37 -0.33 -2.00
C THR A 112 -12.59 -0.64 -1.11
N PRO A 113 -12.94 0.25 -0.15
CA PRO A 113 -14.08 0.00 0.74
C PRO A 113 -15.44 0.04 -0.01
N ASP A 114 -15.56 0.86 -1.05
CA ASP A 114 -16.81 1.10 -1.80
C ASP A 114 -16.54 1.45 -3.28
N ASP A 115 -15.84 0.55 -3.97
CA ASP A 115 -15.43 0.62 -5.40
C ASP A 115 -14.43 1.73 -5.77
N ASN A 116 -14.10 2.61 -4.82
CA ASN A 116 -13.08 3.64 -4.99
C ASN A 116 -11.82 3.27 -4.20
N TYR A 117 -10.66 3.42 -4.83
CA TYR A 117 -9.38 3.22 -4.16
C TYR A 117 -8.99 4.44 -3.31
N ILE A 118 -8.95 4.25 -2.00
CA ILE A 118 -8.66 5.27 -0.97
C ILE A 118 -7.35 4.92 -0.27
N ALA A 119 -6.49 5.91 -0.07
CA ALA A 119 -5.22 5.74 0.64
C ALA A 119 -5.45 5.57 2.15
N GLU A 120 -5.00 4.45 2.70
CA GLU A 120 -5.12 4.16 4.13
C GLU A 120 -3.79 3.58 4.69
N PRO A 121 -3.13 4.27 5.65
CA PRO A 121 -3.42 5.64 6.08
C PRO A 121 -3.11 6.66 4.99
N GLU A 122 -3.77 7.82 5.06
CA GLU A 122 -3.44 8.97 4.22
C GLU A 122 -1.95 9.33 4.37
N THR A 123 -1.24 9.41 3.25
CA THR A 123 0.20 9.67 3.21
C THR A 123 0.47 10.88 2.32
N ASP A 124 1.11 11.91 2.87
CA ASP A 124 1.54 13.10 2.11
C ASP A 124 0.40 13.84 1.41
N GLY A 125 -0.82 13.79 1.95
CA GLY A 125 -1.99 14.44 1.35
C GLY A 125 -2.60 13.68 0.17
N ILE A 126 -2.16 12.44 -0.09
CA ILE A 126 -2.74 11.57 -1.11
C ILE A 126 -3.98 10.89 -0.55
N PHE A 127 -5.10 11.02 -1.25
CA PHE A 127 -6.40 10.51 -0.83
C PHE A 127 -6.92 9.39 -1.73
N THR A 128 -6.96 9.56 -3.05
CA THR A 128 -7.43 8.52 -3.98
C THR A 128 -6.45 8.23 -5.11
N ILE A 129 -6.61 7.06 -5.73
CA ILE A 129 -6.08 6.73 -7.06
C ILE A 129 -7.23 6.22 -7.93
N GLU A 130 -7.40 6.81 -9.12
CA GLU A 130 -8.50 6.47 -10.02
C GLU A 130 -7.98 6.22 -11.42
N GLN A 131 -8.51 5.20 -12.08
CA GLN A 131 -8.14 4.92 -13.46
C GLN A 131 -8.68 6.03 -14.35
N LEU A 132 -7.81 6.61 -15.18
CA LEU A 132 -8.26 7.52 -16.22
C LEU A 132 -8.80 6.63 -17.33
N ALA A 133 -10.13 6.57 -17.49
CA ALA A 133 -10.76 5.81 -18.55
C ALA A 133 -10.05 6.12 -19.88
N GLY A 134 -9.60 5.07 -20.57
CA GLY A 134 -9.04 5.22 -21.91
C GLY A 134 -10.16 5.68 -22.84
N ASP A 135 -10.02 6.87 -23.42
CA ASP A 135 -10.84 7.31 -24.55
C ASP A 135 -10.67 6.37 -25.76
#